data_AF-A0A7S0ICJ0-F1
#
_entry.id   AF-A0A7S0ICJ0-F1
#
_cell.length_a   1.000
_cell.length_b   1.000
_cell.length_c   1.000
_cell.angle_alpha   90.00
_cell.angle_beta   90.00
_cell.angle_gamma   90.00
#
_symmetry.space_group_name_H-M   'P 1'
#
loop_
_entity.id
_entity.type
_entity.pdbx_description
1 polymer ?
#
loop_
_entity_poly.entity_id
_entity_poly.type
_entity_poly.pdbx_seq_one_letter_code
_entity_poly.pdbx_strand_id
1 'polypeptide(L)'
;MSAATARRCAGRLASPRCAYLRALHHAPRSHVRPWMRVPTDGWLLRDFLHQALYNRDDGYFAKDSSPPPVGAMSRPIPFRALLGQEDYARTLARRYDALASQWLTPVEIFKPHYARAVARYILRAHREMDASLDDDDERRRPLRIYELGGGTGTCAAGILAHIRDADPTVFASTEYVGVEISPTLAKMQRETVRRELGDDVNVVIDGWGKG
;
A
#
# COMPACT_ATOMS: atom_id res chain seq x y z
N MET A 1 -4.39 -58.83 15.68
CA MET A 1 -4.34 -58.88 17.17
C MET A 1 -3.58 -57.64 17.62
N SER A 2 -3.99 -56.77 18.54
CA SER A 2 -5.17 -56.64 19.40
C SER A 2 -5.24 -55.17 19.85
N ALA A 3 -6.44 -54.69 20.15
CA ALA A 3 -6.71 -53.41 20.77
C ALA A 3 -6.25 -53.39 22.24
N ALA A 4 -5.28 -52.55 22.56
CA ALA A 4 -4.98 -52.08 23.91
C ALA A 4 -4.06 -50.86 23.73
N THR A 5 -4.52 -49.63 23.91
CA THR A 5 -4.53 -48.99 25.23
C THR A 5 -5.47 -47.78 25.18
N ALA A 6 -6.77 -48.06 25.16
CA ALA A 6 -7.80 -47.08 25.47
C ALA A 6 -8.18 -47.24 26.94
N ARG A 7 -7.56 -46.44 27.82
CA ARG A 7 -8.07 -45.95 29.13
C ARG A 7 -6.93 -45.44 30.01
N ARG A 8 -6.84 -44.12 30.18
CA ARG A 8 -6.74 -43.47 31.50
C ARG A 8 -6.89 -41.95 31.34
N CYS A 9 -7.43 -41.35 32.39
CA CYS A 9 -7.70 -39.92 32.59
C CYS A 9 -9.02 -39.39 32.00
N ALA A 10 -10.13 -39.90 32.55
CA ALA A 10 -11.30 -39.08 32.82
C ALA A 10 -10.96 -38.05 33.91
N GLY A 11 -11.31 -36.77 33.69
CA GLY A 11 -11.24 -35.73 34.73
C GLY A 11 -10.25 -34.60 34.46
N ARG A 12 -10.52 -33.75 33.47
CA ARG A 12 -10.10 -32.33 33.46
C ARG A 12 -11.13 -31.54 32.66
N LEU A 13 -11.65 -30.48 33.29
CA LEU A 13 -12.58 -29.52 32.71
C LEU A 13 -12.13 -29.12 31.30
N ALA A 14 -13.04 -29.25 30.33
CA ALA A 14 -12.79 -28.89 28.94
C ALA A 14 -12.47 -27.39 28.85
N SER A 15 -11.21 -27.07 28.58
CA SER A 15 -10.80 -25.70 28.27
C SER A 15 -11.49 -25.22 26.98
N PRO A 16 -11.89 -23.94 26.86
CA PRO A 16 -12.42 -23.37 25.62
C PRO A 16 -11.53 -23.61 24.39
N ARG A 17 -10.21 -23.81 24.60
CA ARG A 17 -9.24 -24.18 23.55
C ARG A 17 -9.50 -25.56 22.93
N CYS A 18 -10.02 -26.54 23.68
CA CYS A 18 -10.33 -27.87 23.15
C CYS A 18 -11.59 -27.88 22.27
N ALA A 19 -12.55 -26.98 22.56
CA ALA A 19 -13.76 -26.84 21.74
C ALA A 19 -13.44 -26.23 20.37
N TYR A 20 -12.52 -25.25 20.31
CA TYR A 20 -12.06 -24.64 19.07
C TYR A 20 -11.37 -25.65 18.13
N LEU A 21 -10.51 -26.51 18.69
CA LEU A 21 -9.80 -27.53 17.92
C LEU A 21 -10.72 -28.66 17.41
N ARG A 22 -11.81 -28.98 18.14
CA ARG A 22 -12.82 -29.94 17.66
C ARG A 22 -13.72 -29.37 16.56
N ALA A 23 -14.04 -28.08 16.61
CA ALA A 23 -14.85 -27.43 15.57
C ALA A 23 -14.16 -27.43 14.18
N LEU A 24 -12.83 -27.33 14.15
CA LEU A 24 -12.05 -27.42 12.91
C LEU A 24 -12.06 -28.83 12.28
N HIS A 25 -12.32 -29.89 13.05
CA HIS A 25 -12.32 -31.26 12.55
C HIS A 25 -13.66 -31.72 11.95
N HIS A 26 -14.75 -30.96 12.14
CA HIS A 26 -16.10 -31.32 11.65
C HIS A 26 -16.74 -30.26 10.75
N ALA A 27 -15.98 -29.25 10.31
CA ALA A 27 -16.41 -28.45 9.17
C ALA A 27 -16.51 -29.37 7.94
N PRO A 28 -17.63 -29.36 7.19
CA PRO A 28 -17.70 -30.07 5.92
C PRO A 28 -16.52 -29.61 5.07
N ARG A 29 -15.76 -30.58 4.53
CA ARG A 29 -14.73 -30.33 3.52
C ARG A 29 -15.44 -29.83 2.27
N SER A 30 -15.83 -28.56 2.27
CA SER A 30 -15.96 -27.80 1.05
C SER A 30 -14.66 -28.02 0.27
N HIS A 31 -14.76 -28.19 -1.04
CA HIS A 31 -13.59 -28.31 -1.90
C HIS A 31 -12.82 -26.98 -1.87
N VAL A 32 -12.04 -26.78 -0.81
CA VAL A 32 -11.06 -25.71 -0.73
C VAL A 32 -10.01 -26.11 -1.75
N ARG A 33 -10.10 -25.51 -2.95
CA ARG A 33 -9.00 -25.60 -3.91
C ARG A 33 -7.73 -25.20 -3.15
N PRO A 34 -6.65 -25.99 -3.20
CA PRO A 34 -5.40 -25.61 -2.55
C PRO A 34 -5.06 -24.19 -2.99
N TRP A 35 -5.00 -23.26 -2.03
CA TRP A 35 -4.44 -21.96 -2.28
C TRP A 35 -2.97 -22.23 -2.61
N MET A 36 -2.60 -21.99 -3.87
CA MET A 36 -1.29 -22.33 -4.43
C MET A 36 -0.98 -23.85 -4.59
N ARG A 37 -0.54 -24.25 -5.79
CA ARG A 37 0.06 -25.58 -5.99
C ARG A 37 1.47 -25.55 -5.40
N VAL A 38 1.73 -26.39 -4.41
CA VAL A 38 3.06 -26.55 -3.81
C VAL A 38 3.86 -27.56 -4.65
N PRO A 39 5.02 -27.17 -5.24
CA PRO A 39 5.93 -28.10 -5.87
C PRO A 39 6.39 -29.18 -4.88
N THR A 40 6.65 -30.38 -5.39
CA THR A 40 7.01 -31.55 -4.57
C THR A 40 8.38 -31.43 -3.91
N ASP A 41 9.25 -30.58 -4.45
CA ASP A 41 10.58 -30.23 -3.94
C ASP A 41 10.57 -29.00 -3.02
N GLY A 42 9.39 -28.42 -2.76
CA GLY A 42 9.20 -27.24 -1.92
C GLY A 42 9.29 -25.92 -2.69
N TRP A 43 9.15 -24.80 -1.97
CA TRP A 43 9.31 -23.46 -2.52
C TRP A 43 10.59 -22.82 -2.00
N LEU A 44 11.27 -22.06 -2.84
CA LEU A 44 12.11 -20.97 -2.33
C LEU A 44 11.20 -19.93 -1.68
N LEU A 45 11.58 -19.43 -0.50
CA LEU A 45 10.78 -18.43 0.23
C LEU A 45 10.45 -17.21 -0.64
N ARG A 46 11.42 -16.73 -1.44
CA ARG A 46 11.22 -15.63 -2.39
C ARG A 46 10.08 -15.91 -3.37
N ASP A 47 10.07 -17.12 -3.94
CA ASP A 47 9.09 -17.48 -4.95
C ASP A 47 7.71 -17.63 -4.30
N PHE A 48 7.66 -18.17 -3.07
CA PHE A 48 6.43 -18.29 -2.29
C PHE A 48 5.85 -16.90 -2.00
N LEU A 49 6.68 -15.96 -1.54
CA LEU A 49 6.27 -14.59 -1.27
C LEU A 49 5.79 -13.90 -2.55
N HIS A 50 6.51 -14.06 -3.66
CA HIS A 50 6.11 -13.50 -4.94
C HIS A 50 4.71 -13.99 -5.34
N GLN A 51 4.43 -15.28 -5.15
CA GLN A 51 3.17 -15.87 -5.56
C GLN A 51 2.05 -15.54 -4.58
N ALA A 52 2.33 -15.48 -3.27
CA ALA A 52 1.36 -15.06 -2.27
C ALA A 52 0.93 -13.60 -2.47
N LEU A 53 1.83 -12.74 -2.94
CA LEU A 53 1.56 -11.31 -3.11
C LEU A 53 1.04 -10.95 -4.50
N TYR A 54 1.60 -11.53 -5.56
CA TYR A 54 1.45 -11.04 -6.93
C TYR A 54 0.97 -12.10 -7.94
N ASN A 55 0.59 -13.31 -7.50
CA ASN A 55 -0.10 -14.21 -8.41
C ASN A 55 -1.33 -13.51 -9.00
N ARG A 56 -1.45 -13.50 -10.33
CA ARG A 56 -2.50 -12.74 -11.04
C ARG A 56 -3.92 -13.15 -10.64
N ASP A 57 -4.11 -14.40 -10.26
CA ASP A 57 -5.44 -14.97 -10.05
C ASP A 57 -5.85 -14.92 -8.56
N ASP A 58 -4.91 -15.18 -7.64
CA ASP A 58 -5.21 -15.28 -6.19
C ASP A 58 -4.23 -14.55 -5.26
N GLY A 59 -3.27 -13.80 -5.81
CA GLY A 59 -2.32 -13.01 -5.04
C GLY A 59 -2.98 -11.88 -4.27
N TYR A 60 -2.42 -11.54 -3.12
CA TYR A 60 -2.95 -10.52 -2.20
C TYR A 60 -3.26 -9.17 -2.88
N PHE A 61 -2.39 -8.70 -3.78
CA PHE A 61 -2.55 -7.42 -4.49
C PHE A 61 -3.26 -7.51 -5.85
N ALA A 62 -3.38 -8.73 -6.40
CA ALA A 62 -4.02 -8.98 -7.69
C ALA A 62 -5.51 -9.29 -7.54
N LYS A 63 -5.92 -9.80 -6.38
CA LYS A 63 -7.33 -10.03 -6.07
C LYS A 63 -8.07 -8.70 -6.11
N ASP A 64 -9.10 -8.63 -6.95
CA ASP A 64 -10.11 -7.56 -6.95
C ASP A 64 -10.87 -7.60 -5.62
N SER A 65 -10.21 -7.06 -4.60
CA SER A 65 -10.71 -6.95 -3.26
C SER A 65 -11.50 -5.66 -3.17
N SER A 66 -12.75 -5.78 -2.74
CA SER A 66 -13.59 -4.65 -2.38
C SER A 66 -13.86 -4.76 -0.87
N PRO A 67 -13.31 -3.84 -0.05
CA PRO A 67 -12.45 -2.71 -0.42
C PRO A 67 -11.01 -3.13 -0.78
N PRO A 68 -10.24 -2.26 -1.48
CA PRO A 68 -8.84 -2.51 -1.79
C PRO A 68 -7.99 -2.66 -0.52
N PRO A 69 -6.83 -3.34 -0.58
CA PRO A 69 -6.02 -3.66 0.59
C PRO A 69 -5.47 -2.41 1.25
N VAL A 70 -5.10 -1.41 0.44
CA VAL A 70 -4.62 -0.10 0.89
C VAL A 70 -5.78 0.89 0.91
N GLY A 71 -6.08 1.42 2.09
CA GLY A 71 -7.14 2.42 2.26
C GLY A 71 -6.68 3.83 1.91
N ALA A 72 -7.62 4.67 1.50
CA ALA A 72 -7.42 6.12 1.34
C ALA A 72 -8.40 6.87 2.24
N MET A 73 -7.91 7.77 3.11
CA MET A 73 -8.81 8.57 3.93
C MET A 73 -9.50 9.65 3.08
N SER A 74 -10.78 9.92 3.28
CA SER A 74 -11.45 11.01 2.56
C SER A 74 -10.97 12.40 3.01
N ARG A 75 -10.57 12.54 4.27
CA ARG A 75 -10.12 13.81 4.86
C ARG A 75 -8.87 13.61 5.72
N PRO A 76 -7.96 14.61 5.77
CA PRO A 76 -6.83 14.61 6.70
C PRO A 76 -7.26 14.49 8.18
N ILE A 77 -6.37 13.94 9.02
CA ILE A 77 -6.52 14.04 10.48
C ILE A 77 -6.19 15.48 10.91
N PRO A 78 -7.07 16.17 11.67
CA PRO A 78 -6.81 17.53 12.13
C PRO A 78 -5.87 17.51 13.34
N PHE A 79 -4.58 17.22 13.14
CA PHE A 79 -3.60 17.03 14.23
C PHE A 79 -3.55 18.19 15.24
N ARG A 80 -3.77 19.43 14.78
CA ARG A 80 -3.79 20.62 15.65
C ARG A 80 -4.97 20.65 16.64
N ALA A 81 -6.01 19.87 16.38
CA ALA A 81 -7.20 19.80 17.23
C ALA A 81 -7.16 18.61 18.21
N LEU A 82 -6.11 17.77 18.16
CA LEU A 82 -5.96 16.62 19.06
C LEU A 82 -5.29 17.06 20.35
N LEU A 83 -5.82 16.63 21.51
CA LEU A 83 -5.26 16.97 22.83
C LEU A 83 -4.04 16.12 23.20
N GLY A 84 -3.77 15.03 22.47
CA GLY A 84 -2.64 14.15 22.73
C GLY A 84 -2.78 12.78 22.09
N GLN A 85 -1.98 11.82 22.58
CA GLN A 85 -1.88 10.47 22.02
C GLN A 85 -3.20 9.70 22.06
N GLU A 86 -4.00 9.84 23.12
CA GLU A 86 -5.29 9.14 23.23
C GLU A 86 -6.31 9.63 22.19
N ASP A 87 -6.39 10.95 21.99
CA ASP A 87 -7.25 11.54 20.96
C ASP A 87 -6.83 11.10 19.56
N TYR A 88 -5.53 11.05 19.31
CA TYR A 88 -4.98 10.49 18.08
C TYR A 88 -5.39 9.03 17.89
N ALA A 89 -5.19 8.17 18.90
CA ALA A 89 -5.54 6.75 18.81
C ALA A 89 -7.05 6.55 18.55
N ARG A 90 -7.93 7.29 19.26
CA ARG A 90 -9.38 7.24 19.04
C ARG A 90 -9.77 7.73 17.65
N THR A 91 -9.16 8.82 17.18
CA THR A 91 -9.44 9.38 15.85
C THR A 91 -9.02 8.39 14.77
N LEU A 92 -7.83 7.80 14.89
CA LEU A 92 -7.33 6.84 13.94
C LEU A 92 -8.18 5.56 13.93
N ALA A 93 -8.55 5.02 15.09
CA ALA A 93 -9.44 3.85 15.18
C ALA A 93 -10.76 4.09 14.44
N ARG A 94 -11.41 5.25 14.65
CA ARG A 94 -12.64 5.62 13.92
C ARG A 94 -12.43 5.72 12.41
N ARG A 95 -11.23 6.09 11.95
CA ARG A 95 -10.91 6.12 10.51
C ARG A 95 -10.79 4.71 9.96
N TYR A 96 -10.15 3.80 10.68
CA TYR A 96 -10.08 2.39 10.31
C TYR A 96 -11.46 1.73 10.25
N ASP A 97 -12.30 1.95 11.25
CA ASP A 97 -13.67 1.41 11.29
C ASP A 97 -14.50 1.85 10.07
N ALA A 98 -14.27 3.07 9.57
CA ALA A 98 -15.00 3.62 8.43
C ALA A 98 -14.48 3.15 7.06
N LEU A 99 -13.20 2.74 6.95
CA LEU A 99 -12.57 2.44 5.66
C LEU A 99 -12.80 1.01 5.19
N ALA A 100 -12.96 0.06 6.12
CA ALA A 100 -13.01 -1.38 5.86
C ALA A 100 -11.79 -1.98 5.10
N SER A 101 -10.86 -1.15 4.60
CA SER A 101 -9.56 -1.56 4.07
C SER A 101 -8.67 -2.15 5.16
N GLN A 102 -7.67 -2.92 4.74
CA GLN A 102 -6.83 -3.65 5.68
C GLN A 102 -5.82 -2.76 6.39
N TRP A 103 -5.28 -1.75 5.70
CA TRP A 103 -4.29 -0.85 6.31
C TRP A 103 -4.25 0.54 5.67
N LEU A 104 -3.78 1.51 6.45
CA LEU A 104 -3.45 2.86 6.02
C LEU A 104 -1.94 3.02 5.99
N THR A 105 -1.44 3.77 5.01
CA THR A 105 -0.03 4.13 4.90
C THR A 105 0.27 5.41 5.70
N PRO A 106 1.54 5.69 6.02
CA PRO A 106 1.92 6.97 6.61
C PRO A 106 1.49 8.18 5.77
N VAL A 107 1.52 8.06 4.43
CA VAL A 107 1.10 9.17 3.56
C VAL A 107 -0.40 9.47 3.68
N GLU A 108 -1.22 8.47 3.97
CA GLU A 108 -2.63 8.68 4.29
C GLU A 108 -2.81 9.29 5.68
N ILE A 109 -2.19 8.68 6.70
CA ILE A 109 -2.34 9.09 8.11
C ILE A 109 -1.90 10.55 8.32
N PHE A 110 -0.77 10.94 7.73
CA PHE A 110 -0.12 12.22 7.97
C PHE A 110 -0.30 13.22 6.83
N LYS A 111 -1.28 13.04 5.92
CA LYS A 111 -1.51 14.02 4.86
C LYS A 111 -1.94 15.39 5.41
N PRO A 112 -1.55 16.50 4.75
CA PRO A 112 -0.65 16.55 3.59
C PRO A 112 0.84 16.56 3.97
N HIS A 113 1.18 16.50 5.27
CA HIS A 113 2.51 16.76 5.78
C HIS A 113 3.57 15.77 5.30
N TYR A 114 3.22 14.47 5.20
CA TYR A 114 4.14 13.44 4.74
C TYR A 114 4.65 13.72 3.31
N ALA A 115 3.73 13.83 2.35
CA ALA A 115 4.07 14.09 0.95
C ALA A 115 4.80 15.44 0.79
N ARG A 116 4.40 16.48 1.53
CA ARG A 116 5.11 17.78 1.53
C ARG A 116 6.52 17.67 2.06
N ALA A 117 6.78 16.85 3.08
CA ALA A 117 8.13 16.66 3.60
C ALA A 117 9.03 15.99 2.55
N VAL A 118 8.53 14.96 1.89
CA VAL A 118 9.22 14.29 0.78
C VAL A 118 9.47 15.27 -0.36
N ALA A 119 8.48 16.07 -0.76
CA ALA A 119 8.63 17.05 -1.83
C ALA A 119 9.66 18.15 -1.52
N ARG A 120 9.72 18.64 -0.27
CA ARG A 120 10.77 19.60 0.14
C ARG A 120 12.16 18.99 0.02
N TYR A 121 12.32 17.71 0.39
CA TYR A 121 13.57 17.00 0.22
C TYR A 121 13.94 16.85 -1.26
N ILE A 122 13.00 16.43 -2.10
CA ILE A 122 13.20 16.32 -3.55
C ILE A 122 13.66 17.65 -4.16
N LEU A 123 12.96 18.75 -3.86
CA LEU A 123 13.32 20.08 -4.37
C LEU A 123 14.70 20.54 -3.90
N ARG A 124 15.04 20.27 -2.62
CA ARG A 124 16.37 20.59 -2.10
C ARG A 124 17.45 19.80 -2.82
N ALA A 125 17.30 18.48 -2.91
CA ALA A 125 18.27 17.61 -3.57
C ALA A 125 18.43 17.98 -5.06
N HIS A 126 17.32 18.29 -5.74
CA HIS A 126 17.35 18.74 -7.13
C HIS A 126 18.15 20.04 -7.31
N ARG A 127 17.94 21.02 -6.44
CA ARG A 127 18.70 22.29 -6.46
C ARG A 127 20.18 22.09 -6.17
N GLU A 128 20.52 21.23 -5.21
CA GLU A 128 21.91 20.90 -4.89
C GLU A 128 22.61 20.22 -6.08
N MET A 129 21.93 19.31 -6.78
CA MET A 129 22.46 18.68 -8.00
C MET A 129 22.61 19.67 -9.17
N ASP A 130 21.72 20.64 -9.30
CA ASP A 130 21.82 21.65 -10.35
C ASP A 130 22.94 22.65 -10.04
N ALA A 131 23.13 23.03 -8.77
CA ALA A 131 24.20 23.94 -8.35
C ALA A 131 25.60 23.32 -8.41
N SER A 132 25.71 21.98 -8.44
CA SER A 132 26.99 21.28 -8.55
C SER A 132 27.46 21.07 -9.99
N LEU A 133 26.77 21.66 -10.98
CA LEU A 133 27.25 21.70 -12.35
C LEU A 133 28.08 22.95 -12.58
N ASP A 134 29.30 22.74 -13.07
CA ASP A 134 30.05 23.76 -13.78
C ASP A 134 29.50 23.78 -15.22
N ASP A 135 28.80 24.85 -15.63
CA ASP A 135 28.81 25.40 -17.00
C ASP A 135 27.68 26.41 -17.28
N ASP A 136 27.96 27.29 -18.26
CA ASP A 136 27.24 28.46 -18.78
C ASP A 136 25.78 28.25 -19.29
N ASP A 137 25.12 27.12 -18.99
CA ASP A 137 23.71 26.88 -19.36
C ASP A 137 22.79 27.24 -18.17
N GLU A 138 22.14 28.41 -18.22
CA GLU A 138 21.17 28.87 -17.20
C GLU A 138 19.94 27.94 -17.03
N ARG A 139 19.83 26.88 -17.84
CA ARG A 139 18.66 26.00 -17.87
C ARG A 139 18.76 24.87 -16.85
N ARG A 140 17.91 24.94 -15.82
CA ARG A 140 17.70 23.87 -14.82
C ARG A 140 17.35 22.54 -15.48
N ARG A 141 17.83 21.44 -14.90
CA ARG A 141 17.55 20.10 -15.44
C ARG A 141 16.10 19.70 -15.20
N PRO A 142 15.45 18.95 -16.11
CA PRO A 142 14.13 18.39 -15.85
C PRO A 142 14.14 17.47 -14.63
N LEU A 143 13.13 17.59 -13.77
CA LEU A 143 12.97 16.74 -12.60
C LEU A 143 12.23 15.46 -12.98
N ARG A 144 12.87 14.30 -12.80
CA ARG A 144 12.22 12.99 -12.97
C ARG A 144 12.02 12.30 -11.63
N ILE A 145 10.79 11.89 -11.32
CA ILE A 145 10.44 11.19 -10.09
C ILE A 145 9.90 9.81 -10.43
N TYR A 146 10.48 8.77 -9.84
CA TYR A 146 9.97 7.40 -9.92
C TYR A 146 9.38 7.00 -8.56
N GLU A 147 8.14 6.55 -8.55
CA GLU A 147 7.46 6.00 -7.37
C GLU A 147 7.13 4.53 -7.60
N LEU A 148 7.77 3.65 -6.81
CA LEU A 148 7.52 2.22 -6.83
C LEU A 148 6.42 1.88 -5.82
N GLY A 149 5.32 1.30 -6.27
CA GLY A 149 4.18 0.95 -5.41
C GLY A 149 3.42 2.19 -4.91
N GLY A 150 3.00 3.07 -5.82
CA GLY A 150 2.37 4.35 -5.48
C GLY A 150 0.96 4.25 -4.89
N GLY A 151 0.38 3.05 -4.86
CA GLY A 151 -0.84 2.77 -4.12
C GLY A 151 -2.02 3.63 -4.54
N THR A 152 -2.63 4.36 -3.61
CA THR A 152 -3.84 5.16 -3.85
C THR A 152 -3.58 6.49 -4.58
N GLY A 153 -2.31 6.87 -4.79
CA GLY A 153 -1.90 8.12 -5.42
C GLY A 153 -1.84 9.34 -4.53
N THR A 154 -2.15 9.21 -3.24
CA THR A 154 -2.07 10.33 -2.28
C THR A 154 -0.66 10.90 -2.16
N CYS A 155 0.37 10.06 -2.28
CA CYS A 155 1.77 10.50 -2.26
C CYS A 155 2.12 11.31 -3.52
N ALA A 156 1.93 10.73 -4.71
CA ALA A 156 2.12 11.40 -5.99
C ALA A 156 1.41 12.75 -6.06
N ALA A 157 0.10 12.78 -5.78
CA ALA A 157 -0.69 14.01 -5.80
C ALA A 157 -0.15 15.05 -4.80
N GLY A 158 0.18 14.64 -3.58
CA GLY A 158 0.72 15.55 -2.57
C GLY A 158 2.11 16.10 -2.88
N ILE A 159 2.98 15.28 -3.49
CA ILE A 159 4.32 15.69 -3.91
C ILE A 159 4.23 16.70 -5.04
N LEU A 160 3.50 16.36 -6.10
CA LEU A 160 3.35 17.18 -7.29
C LEU A 160 2.61 18.49 -6.99
N ALA A 161 1.58 18.47 -6.14
CA ALA A 161 0.93 19.70 -5.67
C ALA A 161 1.92 20.61 -4.94
N HIS A 162 2.76 20.06 -4.07
CA HIS A 162 3.75 20.86 -3.35
C HIS A 162 4.81 21.45 -4.28
N ILE A 163 5.30 20.67 -5.26
CA ILE A 163 6.27 21.14 -6.25
C ILE A 163 5.67 22.26 -7.10
N ARG A 164 4.43 22.08 -7.60
CA ARG A 164 3.70 23.11 -8.34
C ARG A 164 3.61 24.42 -7.57
N ASP A 165 3.22 24.35 -6.30
CA ASP A 165 3.00 25.54 -5.50
C ASP A 165 4.33 26.20 -5.06
N ALA A 166 5.41 25.43 -4.89
CA ALA A 166 6.69 25.92 -4.39
C ALA A 166 7.70 26.34 -5.48
N ASP A 167 7.68 25.70 -6.65
CA ASP A 167 8.58 25.96 -7.76
C ASP A 167 7.90 25.61 -9.10
N PRO A 168 7.04 26.50 -9.64
CA PRO A 168 6.29 26.25 -10.87
C PRO A 168 7.17 25.96 -12.09
N THR A 169 8.38 26.52 -12.12
CA THR A 169 9.35 26.29 -13.21
C THR A 169 9.85 24.85 -13.19
N VAL A 170 10.20 24.31 -12.02
CA VAL A 170 10.56 22.90 -11.87
C VAL A 170 9.35 22.00 -12.16
N PHE A 171 8.16 22.38 -11.68
CA PHE A 171 6.94 21.63 -11.94
C PHE A 171 6.65 21.47 -13.44
N ALA A 172 6.80 22.55 -14.23
CA ALA A 172 6.56 22.54 -15.67
C ALA A 172 7.46 21.57 -16.44
N SER A 173 8.65 21.27 -15.92
CA SER A 173 9.59 20.29 -16.48
C SER A 173 9.63 18.97 -15.69
N THR A 174 8.70 18.75 -14.75
CA THR A 174 8.65 17.52 -13.95
C THR A 174 7.97 16.40 -14.74
N GLU A 175 8.59 15.21 -14.71
CA GLU A 175 8.01 13.95 -15.18
C GLU A 175 7.86 13.01 -13.98
N TYR A 176 6.63 12.54 -13.74
CA TYR A 176 6.35 11.60 -12.66
C TYR A 176 6.01 10.22 -13.21
N VAL A 177 6.73 9.20 -12.76
CA VAL A 177 6.57 7.82 -13.22
C VAL A 177 6.17 6.94 -12.04
N GLY A 178 4.91 6.51 -12.02
CA GLY A 178 4.42 5.49 -11.09
C GLY A 178 4.63 4.09 -11.66
N VAL A 179 5.24 3.20 -10.87
CA VAL A 179 5.39 1.78 -11.20
C VAL A 179 4.52 1.00 -10.22
N GLU A 180 3.37 0.54 -10.69
CA GLU A 180 2.35 -0.09 -9.82
C GLU A 180 1.85 -1.39 -10.45
N ILE A 181 2.19 -2.53 -9.83
CA ILE A 181 1.88 -3.85 -10.37
C ILE A 181 0.39 -4.17 -10.31
N SER A 182 -0.35 -3.61 -9.35
CA SER A 182 -1.79 -3.85 -9.22
C SER A 182 -2.57 -2.94 -10.18
N PRO A 183 -3.30 -3.49 -11.18
CA PRO A 183 -4.08 -2.66 -12.11
C PRO A 183 -5.12 -1.78 -11.41
N THR A 184 -5.70 -2.28 -10.31
CA THR A 184 -6.67 -1.57 -9.50
C THR A 184 -6.03 -0.38 -8.78
N LEU A 185 -4.87 -0.56 -8.14
CA LEU A 185 -4.15 0.55 -7.51
C LEU A 185 -3.62 1.53 -8.55
N ALA A 186 -3.08 1.06 -9.67
CA ALA A 186 -2.62 1.91 -10.77
C ALA A 186 -3.74 2.79 -11.34
N LYS A 187 -4.97 2.25 -11.44
CA LYS A 187 -6.16 3.03 -11.81
C LYS A 187 -6.50 4.07 -10.75
N MET A 188 -6.57 3.67 -9.47
CA MET A 188 -6.85 4.59 -8.37
C MET A 188 -5.81 5.72 -8.27
N GLN A 189 -4.54 5.40 -8.47
CA GLN A 189 -3.43 6.36 -8.46
C GLN A 189 -3.64 7.43 -9.54
N ARG A 190 -3.93 7.02 -10.79
CA ARG A 190 -4.25 7.93 -11.90
C ARG A 190 -5.45 8.82 -11.59
N GLU A 191 -6.53 8.23 -11.07
CA GLU A 191 -7.76 8.97 -10.74
C GLU A 191 -7.53 9.99 -9.63
N THR A 192 -6.74 9.64 -8.60
CA THR A 192 -6.37 10.56 -7.53
C THR A 192 -5.52 11.70 -8.05
N VAL A 193 -4.46 11.42 -8.80
CA VAL A 193 -3.59 12.47 -9.39
C VAL A 193 -4.42 13.42 -10.26
N ARG A 194 -5.26 12.88 -11.14
CA ARG A 194 -6.14 13.67 -12.02
C ARG A 194 -7.10 14.55 -11.24
N ARG A 195 -7.75 14.01 -10.21
CA ARG A 195 -8.70 14.75 -9.37
C ARG A 195 -8.05 15.92 -8.65
N GLU A 196 -6.84 15.73 -8.13
CA GLU A 196 -6.16 16.74 -7.30
C GLU A 196 -5.38 17.78 -8.14
N LEU A 197 -4.94 17.42 -9.35
CA LEU A 197 -4.02 18.26 -10.15
C LEU A 197 -4.53 18.64 -11.54
N GLY A 198 -5.59 18.00 -12.04
CA GLY A 198 -6.08 18.16 -13.40
C GLY A 198 -5.39 17.24 -14.41
N ASP A 199 -5.67 17.48 -15.70
CA ASP A 199 -5.24 16.61 -16.81
C ASP A 199 -3.85 16.98 -17.37
N ASP A 200 -3.37 18.20 -17.09
CA ASP A 200 -2.13 18.74 -17.66
C ASP A 200 -0.86 18.27 -16.95
N VAL A 201 -0.99 17.34 -15.99
CA VAL A 201 0.14 16.82 -15.21
C VAL A 201 0.84 15.69 -15.96
N ASN A 202 2.15 15.81 -16.14
CA ASN A 202 2.97 14.81 -16.81
C ASN A 202 3.22 13.60 -15.89
N VAL A 203 2.24 12.70 -15.81
CA VAL A 203 2.30 11.47 -15.02
C VAL A 203 2.08 10.24 -15.91
N VAL A 204 3.05 9.32 -15.88
CA VAL A 204 2.95 7.99 -16.48
C VAL A 204 2.81 6.99 -15.35
N ILE A 205 1.73 6.21 -15.32
CA ILE A 205 1.56 5.11 -14.37
C ILE A 205 1.46 3.83 -15.17
N ASP A 206 2.51 3.01 -15.08
CA ASP A 206 2.57 1.73 -15.77
C ASP A 206 2.10 0.61 -14.83
N GLY A 207 1.07 -0.10 -15.29
CA GLY A 207 0.61 -1.33 -14.68
C GLY A 207 1.06 -2.49 -15.54
N TRP A 208 1.75 -3.47 -14.95
CA TRP A 208 2.22 -4.65 -15.66
C TRP A 208 1.02 -5.38 -16.29
N GLY A 209 0.74 -5.11 -17.56
CA GLY A 209 -0.54 -5.50 -18.16
C GLY A 209 -0.67 -5.33 -19.67
N LYS A 210 0.44 -5.13 -20.40
CA LYS A 210 0.48 -5.36 -21.86
C LYS A 210 1.76 -6.12 -22.23
N GLY A 211 1.70 -7.44 -22.06
CA GLY A 211 2.61 -8.43 -22.61
C GLY A 211 1.82 -9.68 -22.94
#